data_AF-A0A0E9MRQ7-F1
#
_entry.id   AF-A0A0E9MRQ7-F1
#
_cell.length_a   1.000
_cell.length_b   1.000
_cell.length_c   1.000
_cell.angle_alpha   90.00
_cell.angle_beta   90.00
_cell.angle_gamma   90.00
#
_symmetry.space_group_name_H-M   'P 1'
#
loop_
_entity.id
_entity.type
_entity.pdbx_description
1 polymer ?
#
loop_
_entity_poly.entity_id
_entity_poly.type
_entity_poly.pdbx_seq_one_letter_code
_entity_poly.pdbx_strand_id
1 'polypeptide(L)'
;MTGYRSPYANPRPYIPASLSEIYDLLGSMILKAPKFIDDSGLLPKRNIDTYFGELVDSFGIVRKKLGDERYTDLIALAAKAKALFAADPDETNGKAKEGFDALYAIEDIIQEVRKRRVKAKLSDDDGEVTGD
;
A
#
# COMPACT_ATOMS: atom_id res chain seq x y z
N MET A 1 33.79 5.55 -0.49
CA MET A 1 32.73 5.63 0.54
C MET A 1 32.06 4.27 0.64
N THR A 2 32.36 3.50 1.67
CA THR A 2 31.69 2.23 1.97
C THR A 2 30.36 2.54 2.63
N GLY A 3 29.26 2.40 1.87
CA GLY A 3 27.91 2.62 2.36
C GLY A 3 27.56 1.64 3.48
N TYR A 4 27.17 2.17 4.64
CA TYR A 4 26.67 1.39 5.76
C TYR A 4 25.40 0.65 5.30
N ARG A 5 25.50 -0.67 5.12
CA ARG A 5 24.36 -1.53 4.84
C ARG A 5 23.74 -1.87 6.19
N SER A 6 22.62 -1.22 6.50
CA SER A 6 21.86 -1.52 7.72
C SER A 6 21.64 -3.04 7.82
N PRO A 7 21.91 -3.67 8.97
CA PRO A 7 21.62 -5.10 9.17
C PRO A 7 20.12 -5.39 9.09
N TYR A 8 19.26 -4.37 9.14
CA TYR A 8 17.82 -4.46 8.91
C TYR A 8 17.41 -4.37 7.43
N ALA A 9 18.37 -4.28 6.51
CA ALA A 9 18.10 -4.27 5.07
C ALA A 9 17.68 -5.68 4.61
N ASN A 10 16.42 -6.04 4.88
CA ASN A 10 15.82 -7.25 4.35
C ASN A 10 15.74 -7.14 2.81
N PRO A 11 16.37 -8.06 2.05
CA PRO A 11 16.30 -8.04 0.59
C PRO A 11 14.90 -8.29 0.03
N ARG A 12 13.96 -8.79 0.85
CA ARG A 12 12.54 -8.92 0.51
C ARG A 12 11.73 -8.04 1.45
N PRO A 13 11.13 -6.93 0.98
CA PRO A 13 10.29 -6.12 1.83
C PRO A 13 9.13 -6.98 2.36
N TYR A 14 8.80 -6.81 3.64
CA TYR A 14 7.62 -7.40 4.23
C TYR A 14 6.37 -6.94 3.45
N ILE A 15 5.49 -7.87 3.11
CA ILE A 15 4.22 -7.57 2.44
C ILE A 15 3.11 -7.59 3.50
N PRO A 16 2.42 -6.47 3.74
CA PRO A 16 1.23 -6.43 4.61
C PRO A 16 0.25 -7.57 4.31
N ALA A 17 -0.11 -8.34 5.35
CA ALA A 17 -0.90 -9.56 5.20
C ALA A 17 -2.30 -9.47 5.84
N SER A 18 -2.59 -8.36 6.54
CA SER A 18 -3.90 -8.05 7.13
C SER A 18 -4.51 -6.78 6.53
N LEU A 19 -5.84 -6.63 6.67
CA LEU A 19 -6.51 -5.40 6.23
C LEU A 19 -6.05 -4.19 7.05
N SER A 20 -5.67 -4.40 8.32
CA SER A 20 -5.13 -3.36 9.20
C SER A 20 -3.75 -2.89 8.76
N GLU A 21 -2.85 -3.80 8.39
CA GLU A 21 -1.53 -3.38 7.88
C GLU A 21 -1.61 -2.73 6.50
N ILE A 22 -2.53 -3.17 5.64
CA ILE A 22 -2.80 -2.50 4.36
C ILE A 22 -3.28 -1.07 4.61
N TYR A 23 -4.11 -0.87 5.63
CA TYR A 23 -4.57 0.46 6.04
C TYR A 23 -3.40 1.35 6.50
N ASP A 24 -2.48 0.80 7.29
CA ASP A 24 -1.27 1.53 7.73
C ASP A 24 -0.33 1.84 6.55
N LEU A 25 -0.16 0.90 5.60
CA LEU A 25 0.58 1.11 4.36
C LEU A 25 -0.02 2.27 3.55
N LEU A 26 -1.34 2.34 3.42
CA LEU A 26 -2.02 3.44 2.72
C LEU A 26 -1.74 4.80 3.38
N GLY A 27 -1.77 4.86 4.71
CA GLY A 27 -1.36 6.06 5.44
C GLY A 27 0.08 6.48 5.12
N SER A 28 1.01 5.52 5.04
CA SER A 28 2.38 5.79 4.61
C SER A 28 2.47 6.28 3.17
N MET A 29 1.74 5.65 2.23
CA MET A 29 1.72 6.05 0.83
C MET A 29 1.18 7.47 0.64
N ILE A 30 0.14 7.87 1.39
CA ILE A 30 -0.39 9.23 1.37
C ILE A 30 0.66 10.26 1.81
N LEU A 31 1.45 9.96 2.85
CA LEU A 31 2.52 10.86 3.31
C LEU A 31 3.71 10.96 2.32
N LYS A 32 3.86 9.97 1.44
CA LYS A 32 4.99 9.87 0.50
C LYS A 32 4.63 10.30 -0.92
N ALA A 33 3.35 10.33 -1.26
CA ALA A 33 2.86 10.81 -2.55
C ALA A 33 3.15 12.32 -2.74
N PRO A 34 3.26 12.80 -3.99
CA PRO A 34 3.24 12.02 -5.23
C PRO A 34 4.61 11.42 -5.60
N LYS A 35 5.69 11.77 -4.88
CA LYS A 35 7.09 11.48 -5.29
C LYS A 35 7.60 10.11 -4.86
N PHE A 36 7.06 9.56 -3.76
CA PHE A 36 7.44 8.27 -3.20
C PHE A 36 8.95 8.14 -2.87
N ILE A 37 9.55 9.20 -2.34
CA ILE A 37 10.97 9.24 -1.98
C ILE A 37 11.14 8.88 -0.49
N ASP A 38 12.09 7.98 -0.20
CA ASP A 38 12.54 7.73 1.17
C ASP A 38 13.72 8.64 1.57
N ASP A 39 13.39 9.82 2.09
CA ASP A 39 14.38 10.78 2.59
C ASP A 39 14.99 10.38 3.95
N SER A 40 14.47 9.32 4.60
CA SER A 40 14.99 8.88 5.91
C SER A 40 16.30 8.08 5.79
N GLY A 41 16.58 7.53 4.60
CA GLY A 41 17.71 6.63 4.36
C GLY A 41 17.57 5.26 5.04
N LEU A 42 16.45 4.98 5.70
CA LEU A 42 16.20 3.72 6.42
C LEU A 42 15.82 2.58 5.47
N LEU A 43 15.15 2.90 4.36
CA LEU A 43 14.70 1.96 3.33
C LEU A 43 15.19 2.41 1.94
N PRO A 44 16.53 2.43 1.73
CA PRO A 44 17.10 2.90 0.47
C PRO A 44 16.55 2.08 -0.69
N LYS A 45 16.16 2.78 -1.78
CA LYS A 45 15.56 2.27 -3.04
C LYS A 45 14.05 2.08 -3.05
N ARG A 46 13.31 2.46 -2.01
CA ARG A 46 11.85 2.56 -2.14
C ARG A 46 11.50 3.71 -3.09
N ASN A 47 10.60 3.42 -4.01
CA ASN A 47 10.06 4.31 -5.03
C ASN A 47 8.59 3.93 -5.31
N ILE A 48 7.94 4.66 -6.22
CA ILE A 48 6.55 4.42 -6.59
C ILE A 48 6.28 2.95 -6.98
N ASP A 49 7.19 2.28 -7.69
CA ASP A 49 7.01 0.89 -8.08
C ASP A 49 7.02 -0.05 -6.87
N THR A 50 7.91 0.17 -5.91
CA THR A 50 7.96 -0.64 -4.69
C THR A 50 6.68 -0.49 -3.86
N TYR A 51 6.19 0.74 -3.65
CA TYR A 51 4.98 0.97 -2.84
C TYR A 51 3.74 0.36 -3.50
N PHE A 52 3.55 0.57 -4.80
CA PHE A 52 2.40 0.01 -5.51
C PHE A 52 2.52 -1.51 -5.72
N GLY A 53 3.74 -2.05 -5.83
CA GLY A 53 3.97 -3.49 -5.84
C GLY A 53 3.54 -4.13 -4.51
N GLU A 54 4.03 -3.58 -3.39
CA GLU A 54 3.62 -4.04 -2.05
C GLU A 54 2.11 -3.96 -1.84
N LEU A 55 1.47 -2.87 -2.26
CA LEU A 55 0.02 -2.68 -2.14
C LEU A 55 -0.76 -3.75 -2.93
N VAL A 56 -0.37 -4.02 -4.18
CA VAL A 56 -1.00 -5.02 -5.04
C VAL A 56 -0.81 -6.44 -4.52
N ASP A 57 0.41 -6.78 -4.07
CA ASP A 57 0.72 -8.09 -3.49
C ASP A 57 -0.11 -8.31 -2.21
N SER A 58 -0.23 -7.27 -1.38
CA SER A 58 -1.06 -7.30 -0.16
C SER A 58 -2.53 -7.57 -0.47
N PHE A 59 -3.10 -6.94 -1.51
CA PHE A 59 -4.48 -7.24 -1.95
C PHE A 59 -4.65 -8.69 -2.37
N GLY A 60 -3.62 -9.28 -3.00
CA GLY A 60 -3.61 -10.70 -3.34
C GLY A 60 -3.74 -11.60 -2.11
N ILE A 61 -2.99 -11.30 -1.05
CA ILE A 61 -3.02 -12.04 0.22
C ILE A 61 -4.41 -12.00 0.85
N VAL A 62 -5.01 -10.80 0.95
CA VAL A 62 -6.32 -10.63 1.62
C VAL A 62 -7.53 -10.84 0.69
N ARG A 63 -7.33 -11.31 -0.55
CA ARG A 63 -8.40 -11.43 -1.56
C ARG A 63 -9.63 -12.19 -1.06
N LYS A 64 -9.42 -13.27 -0.30
CA LYS A 64 -10.52 -14.05 0.29
C LYS A 64 -11.38 -13.22 1.25
N LYS A 65 -10.80 -12.25 1.96
CA LYS A 65 -11.50 -11.33 2.86
C LYS A 65 -12.26 -10.24 2.10
N LEU A 66 -11.71 -9.78 0.97
CA LEU A 66 -12.27 -8.73 0.13
C LEU A 66 -13.49 -9.20 -0.68
N GLY A 67 -13.37 -10.41 -1.24
CA GLY A 67 -14.21 -10.87 -2.35
C GLY A 67 -13.68 -10.35 -3.70
N ASP A 68 -14.00 -11.07 -4.78
CA ASP A 68 -13.41 -10.84 -6.10
C ASP A 68 -13.73 -9.47 -6.71
N GLU A 69 -14.94 -8.96 -6.48
CA GLU A 69 -15.37 -7.64 -6.96
C GLU A 69 -14.49 -6.54 -6.36
N ARG A 70 -14.45 -6.44 -5.02
CA ARG A 70 -13.59 -5.46 -4.33
C ARG A 70 -12.12 -5.63 -4.66
N TYR A 71 -11.63 -6.86 -4.77
CA TYR A 71 -10.26 -7.12 -5.19
C TYR A 71 -9.97 -6.49 -6.57
N THR A 72 -10.86 -6.70 -7.53
CA THR A 72 -10.72 -6.13 -8.89
C THR A 72 -10.73 -4.60 -8.85
N ASP A 73 -11.63 -4.01 -8.07
CA ASP A 73 -11.71 -2.55 -7.90
C ASP A 73 -10.43 -1.98 -7.30
N LEU A 74 -9.90 -2.63 -6.25
CA LEU A 74 -8.66 -2.20 -5.59
C LEU A 74 -7.46 -2.27 -6.54
N ILE A 75 -7.34 -3.31 -7.36
CA ILE A 75 -6.29 -3.41 -8.40
C ILE A 75 -6.41 -2.27 -9.42
N ALA A 76 -7.63 -1.99 -9.89
CA ALA A 76 -7.86 -0.93 -10.85
C ALA A 76 -7.56 0.46 -10.27
N LEU A 77 -7.99 0.73 -9.03
CA LEU A 77 -7.70 1.99 -8.33
C LEU A 77 -6.20 2.16 -8.08
N ALA A 78 -5.49 1.10 -7.66
CA ALA A 78 -4.05 1.17 -7.45
C ALA A 78 -3.29 1.47 -8.76
N ALA A 79 -3.67 0.81 -9.87
CA ALA A 79 -3.10 1.11 -11.18
C ALA A 79 -3.37 2.55 -11.62
N LYS A 80 -4.61 3.04 -11.40
CA LYS A 80 -5.00 4.43 -11.70
C LYS A 80 -4.19 5.43 -10.88
N ALA A 81 -4.11 5.25 -9.56
CA ALA A 81 -3.37 6.14 -8.66
C ALA A 81 -1.89 6.21 -9.06
N LYS A 82 -1.26 5.07 -9.33
CA LYS A 82 0.13 5.00 -9.79
C LYS A 82 0.36 5.82 -11.05
N ALA A 83 -0.50 5.64 -12.06
CA ALA A 83 -0.40 6.37 -13.33
C ALA A 83 -0.58 7.88 -13.14
N LEU A 84 -1.49 8.29 -12.26
CA LEU A 84 -1.74 9.71 -11.96
C LEU A 84 -0.56 10.38 -11.26
N PHE A 85 0.01 9.75 -10.24
CA PHE A 85 1.21 10.28 -9.57
C PHE A 85 2.42 10.33 -10.50
N ALA A 86 2.63 9.30 -11.32
CA ALA A 86 3.71 9.30 -12.32
C ALA A 86 3.56 10.42 -13.36
N ALA A 87 2.32 10.84 -13.64
CA ALA A 87 2.03 11.91 -14.59
C ALA A 87 2.08 13.32 -13.97
N ASP A 88 2.22 13.46 -12.65
CA ASP A 88 2.29 14.74 -11.96
C ASP A 88 3.15 14.68 -10.68
N PRO A 89 4.44 14.32 -10.81
CA PRO A 89 5.32 14.17 -9.66
C PRO A 89 5.61 15.51 -8.94
N ASP A 90 5.43 16.64 -9.62
CA ASP A 90 5.69 17.99 -9.09
C ASP A 90 4.40 18.80 -8.84
N GLU A 91 3.23 18.16 -8.87
CA GLU A 91 1.94 18.76 -8.50
C GLU A 91 1.57 20.03 -9.30
N THR A 92 1.78 19.98 -10.61
CA THR A 92 1.61 21.13 -11.52
C THR A 92 0.37 21.05 -12.40
N ASN A 93 -0.23 19.86 -12.56
CA ASN A 93 -1.31 19.64 -13.51
C ASN A 93 -2.59 19.05 -12.90
N GLY A 94 -2.60 18.82 -11.58
CA GLY A 94 -3.78 18.38 -10.83
C GLY A 94 -3.98 16.87 -10.78
N LYS A 95 -3.23 16.08 -11.55
CA LYS A 95 -3.35 14.61 -11.50
C LYS A 95 -2.86 14.06 -10.17
N ALA A 96 -1.94 14.71 -9.47
CA ALA A 96 -1.55 14.31 -8.13
C ALA A 96 -2.78 14.28 -7.19
N LYS A 97 -3.66 15.29 -7.28
CA LYS A 97 -4.92 15.32 -6.53
C LYS A 97 -5.82 14.13 -6.89
N GLU A 98 -5.99 13.82 -8.17
CA GLU A 98 -6.77 12.65 -8.58
C GLU A 98 -6.15 11.32 -8.08
N GLY A 99 -4.81 11.28 -7.99
CA GLY A 99 -4.08 10.16 -7.40
C GLY A 99 -4.39 9.98 -5.92
N PHE A 100 -4.44 11.08 -5.15
CA PHE A 100 -4.89 11.06 -3.76
C PHE A 100 -6.35 10.60 -3.64
N ASP A 101 -7.25 11.14 -4.46
CA ASP A 101 -8.66 10.74 -4.46
C ASP A 101 -8.80 9.22 -4.71
N ALA A 102 -7.95 8.63 -5.56
CA ALA A 102 -7.89 7.18 -5.77
C ALA A 102 -7.34 6.41 -4.55
N LEU A 103 -6.31 6.90 -3.86
CA LEU A 103 -5.82 6.28 -2.62
C LEU A 103 -6.87 6.32 -1.51
N TYR A 104 -7.61 7.41 -1.36
CA TYR A 104 -8.70 7.50 -0.38
C TYR A 104 -9.85 6.55 -0.72
N ALA A 105 -10.18 6.36 -2.00
CA ALA A 105 -11.16 5.35 -2.40
C ALA A 105 -10.72 3.92 -2.03
N ILE A 106 -9.42 3.61 -2.16
CA ILE A 106 -8.86 2.32 -1.69
C ILE A 106 -9.00 2.21 -0.17
N GLU A 107 -8.65 3.28 0.56
CA GLU A 107 -8.76 3.36 2.01
C GLU A 107 -10.20 3.09 2.49
N ASP A 108 -11.19 3.71 1.86
CA ASP A 108 -12.60 3.55 2.17
C ASP A 108 -13.07 2.10 1.99
N ILE A 109 -12.68 1.45 0.89
CA ILE A 109 -13.02 0.03 0.63
C ILE A 109 -12.39 -0.85 1.71
N ILE A 110 -11.11 -0.66 2.04
CA ILE A 110 -10.42 -1.45 3.07
C ILE A 110 -11.08 -1.25 4.44
N GLN A 111 -11.36 0.00 4.83
CA GLN A 111 -12.05 0.29 6.08
C GLN A 111 -13.46 -0.32 6.13
N GLU A 112 -14.22 -0.27 5.03
CA GLU A 112 -15.54 -0.86 4.94
C GLU A 112 -15.48 -2.37 5.22
N VAL A 113 -14.56 -3.08 4.55
CA VAL A 113 -14.38 -4.53 4.73
C VAL A 113 -13.98 -4.82 6.18
N ARG A 114 -13.04 -4.06 6.76
CA ARG A 114 -12.65 -4.19 8.17
C ARG A 114 -13.85 -4.05 9.11
N LYS A 115 -14.62 -2.96 8.98
CA LYS A 115 -15.82 -2.69 9.80
C LYS A 115 -16.83 -3.83 9.70
N ARG A 116 -17.08 -4.35 8.49
CA ARG A 116 -17.99 -5.49 8.26
C ARG A 116 -17.50 -6.76 8.96
N ARG A 117 -16.20 -7.08 8.85
CA ARG A 117 -15.60 -8.26 9.48
C ARG A 117 -15.58 -8.18 11.00
N VAL A 118 -15.26 -7.01 11.57
CA VAL A 118 -15.32 -6.76 13.01
C VAL A 118 -16.74 -6.99 13.53
N LYS A 119 -17.76 -6.44 12.85
CA LYS A 119 -19.17 -6.67 13.20
C LYS A 119 -19.55 -8.15 13.17
N ALA A 120 -18.96 -8.92 12.25
CA ALA A 120 -19.15 -10.37 12.12
C ALA A 120 -18.23 -11.22 13.01
N LYS A 121 -17.37 -10.61 13.85
CA LYS A 121 -16.38 -11.30 14.70
C LYS A 121 -15.43 -12.21 13.92
N LEU A 122 -15.07 -11.82 12.71
CA LEU A 122 -14.09 -12.54 11.88
C LEU A 122 -12.68 -12.01 12.13
N SER A 123 -11.69 -12.91 12.21
CA SER A 123 -10.28 -12.54 12.39
C SER A 123 -9.77 -11.65 11.24
N ASP A 124 -8.87 -10.72 11.55
CA ASP A 124 -8.16 -9.90 10.56
C ASP A 124 -6.77 -10.44 10.21
N ASP A 125 -6.27 -11.45 10.93
CA ASP A 125 -4.98 -12.10 10.68
C ASP A 125 -5.15 -13.25 9.69
N ASP A 126 -4.45 -13.19 8.55
CA ASP A 126 -4.24 -14.32 7.64
C ASP A 126 -2.73 -14.61 7.41
N GLY A 127 -1.82 -13.87 8.06
CA GLY A 127 -0.39 -14.11 7.96
C GLY A 127 0.01 -15.38 8.72
N GLU A 128 0.88 -16.20 8.13
CA GLU A 128 1.74 -17.03 8.98
C GLU A 128 2.51 -16.07 9.88
N VAL A 129 2.36 -16.21 11.19
CA VAL A 129 3.30 -15.62 12.15
C VAL A 129 4.62 -16.36 11.95
N THR A 130 5.42 -15.98 10.95
CA THR A 130 6.83 -16.34 10.91
C THR A 130 7.54 -15.41 11.87
N GLY A 131 7.33 -15.66 13.16
CA GLY A 131 8.13 -15.07 14.22
C GLY A 131 9.47 -15.81 14.25
N ASP A 132 10.55 -15.07 14.02
CA ASP A 132 11.88 -15.44 14.51
C ASP A 132 11.99 -15.02 16.00
#